data_AF-A0A8J6XDZ7-F1
#
_entry.id   AF-A0A8J6XDZ7-F1
#
_cell.length_a   1.000
_cell.length_b   1.000
_cell.length_c   1.000
_cell.angle_alpha   90.00
_cell.angle_beta   90.00
_cell.angle_gamma   90.00
#
_symmetry.space_group_name_H-M   'P 1'
#
loop_
_entity.id
_entity.type
_entity.pdbx_description
1 polymer ?
#
loop_
_entity_poly.entity_id
_entity_poly.type
_entity_poly.pdbx_seq_one_letter_code
_entity_poly.pdbx_strand_id
1 'polypeptide(L)'
;MKKFQGFVKNFVQVATLLVTGSILAASPSQAATFASSNGALEFTNFSQSPLNVGTGTNVNTLAQGGIVQAQATAQAFFVINPPVAFNLSLTEAIGQGRDYLGLAESEARVIGDFVVEASTSFAFDFTAALDLNTFIENPPAENARAAGDISFVLFDRTNQNVLDFFSLTGNLTTEGDNDFIALQKSDNVAFNVLAQDSQFGGNFEFANALVQGSLERFFANKTDLTLIEVKTNKAQVQAPEPSTTLALFLGCGVVGIAAVRRKK
;
A
#
# COMPACT_ATOMS: atom_id res chain seq x y z
N MET A 1 7.45 -28.65 21.55
CA MET A 1 7.29 -28.60 20.06
C MET A 1 5.84 -28.70 19.55
N LYS A 2 4.80 -28.55 20.39
CA LYS A 2 3.38 -28.55 19.92
C LYS A 2 2.64 -27.21 20.11
N LYS A 3 3.27 -26.20 20.72
CA LYS A 3 2.64 -24.87 20.96
C LYS A 3 2.98 -23.81 19.90
N PHE A 4 3.99 -24.04 19.05
CA PHE A 4 4.38 -23.10 17.98
C PHE A 4 3.64 -23.35 16.65
N GLN A 5 3.05 -24.54 16.47
CA GLN A 5 2.30 -24.88 15.25
C GLN A 5 0.93 -24.23 15.15
N GLY A 6 0.44 -23.58 16.21
CA GLY A 6 -0.83 -22.85 16.19
C GLY A 6 -0.73 -21.45 15.56
N PHE A 7 0.47 -20.86 15.53
CA PHE A 7 0.68 -19.50 15.02
C PHE A 7 0.99 -19.49 13.52
N VAL A 8 1.77 -20.46 13.04
CA VAL A 8 2.19 -20.56 11.63
C VAL A 8 1.06 -21.02 10.68
N LYS A 9 -0.01 -21.64 11.21
CA LYS A 9 -1.03 -22.31 10.38
C LYS A 9 -2.20 -21.41 9.92
N ASN A 10 -2.23 -20.14 10.31
CA ASN A 10 -3.29 -19.19 9.96
C ASN A 10 -2.83 -18.04 9.05
N PHE A 11 -1.59 -18.06 8.55
CA PHE A 11 -0.99 -16.93 7.83
C PHE A 11 -1.35 -16.79 6.34
N VAL A 12 -2.21 -17.67 5.80
CA VAL A 12 -2.78 -17.52 4.44
C VAL A 12 -4.28 -17.28 4.53
N GLN A 13 -4.65 -16.29 5.32
CA GLN A 13 -5.91 -15.57 5.16
C GLN A 13 -5.58 -14.09 5.12
N VAL A 14 -4.98 -13.65 4.01
CA VAL A 14 -5.29 -12.31 3.50
C VAL A 14 -6.81 -12.29 3.46
N ALA A 15 -7.43 -11.51 4.34
CA ALA A 15 -8.86 -11.39 4.40
C ALA A 15 -9.31 -10.96 3.01
N THR A 16 -9.79 -11.91 2.22
CA THR A 16 -10.51 -11.61 1.00
C THR A 16 -11.80 -10.98 1.49
N LEU A 17 -11.82 -9.66 1.65
CA LEU A 17 -13.04 -8.91 1.53
C LEU A 17 -13.45 -9.06 0.06
N LEU A 18 -14.03 -10.21 -0.25
CA LEU A 18 -14.96 -10.36 -1.35
C LEU A 18 -16.10 -9.41 -1.04
N VAL A 19 -15.98 -8.16 -1.48
CA VAL A 19 -17.16 -7.39 -1.83
C VAL A 19 -17.76 -8.16 -3.00
N THR A 20 -18.69 -9.06 -2.69
CA THR A 20 -19.59 -9.64 -3.68
C THR A 20 -20.43 -8.50 -4.23
N GLY A 21 -19.89 -7.81 -5.21
CA GLY A 21 -20.58 -6.80 -5.98
C GLY A 21 -21.74 -7.46 -6.70
N SER A 22 -22.95 -7.24 -6.21
CA SER A 22 -24.11 -7.26 -7.10
C SER A 22 -23.90 -6.10 -8.06
N ILE A 23 -23.38 -6.38 -9.26
CA ILE A 23 -23.32 -5.42 -10.37
C ILE A 23 -24.76 -5.22 -10.83
N LEU A 24 -25.55 -4.48 -10.06
CA LEU A 24 -26.68 -3.77 -10.62
C LEU A 24 -26.07 -2.64 -11.43
N ALA A 25 -26.38 -2.59 -12.73
CA ALA A 25 -26.06 -1.44 -13.58
C ALA A 25 -26.64 -0.19 -12.91
N ALA A 26 -25.81 0.49 -12.13
CA ALA A 26 -26.18 1.69 -11.45
C ALA A 26 -26.26 2.77 -12.54
N SER A 27 -27.32 3.57 -12.54
CA SER A 27 -27.41 4.71 -13.45
C SER A 27 -26.16 5.59 -13.31
N PRO A 28 -25.75 6.39 -14.31
CA PRO A 28 -24.59 7.30 -14.22
C PRO A 28 -24.60 8.30 -13.03
N SER A 29 -25.70 8.33 -12.27
CA SER A 29 -25.86 9.03 -10.99
C SER A 29 -25.36 8.23 -9.77
N GLN A 30 -24.83 7.01 -9.96
CA GLN A 30 -24.37 6.08 -8.93
C GLN A 30 -23.01 5.44 -9.29
N ALA A 31 -22.23 6.09 -10.17
CA ALA A 31 -20.91 5.60 -10.56
C ALA A 31 -20.03 5.35 -9.32
N ALA A 32 -19.42 4.16 -9.26
CA ALA A 32 -18.65 3.71 -8.10
C ALA A 32 -17.14 3.68 -8.40
N THR A 33 -16.35 4.11 -7.42
CA THR A 33 -14.89 4.01 -7.45
C THR A 33 -14.38 3.27 -6.23
N PHE A 34 -13.30 2.53 -6.42
CA PHE A 34 -12.64 1.77 -5.38
C PHE A 34 -11.13 1.80 -5.59
N ALA A 35 -10.39 1.94 -4.50
CA ALA A 35 -8.96 1.72 -4.47
C ALA A 35 -8.61 0.99 -3.17
N SER A 36 -7.70 0.01 -3.25
CA SER A 36 -7.10 -0.62 -2.08
C SER A 36 -5.61 -0.85 -2.26
N SER A 37 -4.87 -0.73 -1.17
CA SER A 37 -3.44 -1.03 -1.12
C SER A 37 -3.10 -1.71 0.20
N ASN A 38 -2.61 -2.94 0.09
CA ASN A 38 -2.36 -3.85 1.20
C ASN A 38 -0.92 -4.34 1.16
N GLY A 39 -0.13 -4.04 2.20
CA GLY A 39 1.26 -4.45 2.34
C GLY A 39 1.51 -5.18 3.65
N ALA A 40 2.19 -6.32 3.58
CA ALA A 40 2.63 -7.08 4.74
C ALA A 40 4.10 -7.49 4.59
N LEU A 41 4.83 -7.50 5.70
CA LEU A 41 6.16 -8.10 5.77
C LEU A 41 6.34 -8.83 7.10
N GLU A 42 6.87 -10.04 7.02
CA GLU A 42 7.25 -10.85 8.16
C GLU A 42 8.74 -11.21 8.07
N PHE A 43 9.45 -11.12 9.19
CA PHE A 43 10.79 -11.67 9.37
C PHE A 43 10.77 -12.82 10.37
N THR A 44 11.43 -13.92 10.00
CA THR A 44 11.53 -15.13 10.83
C THR A 44 12.94 -15.71 10.78
N ASN A 45 13.18 -16.76 11.58
CA ASN A 45 14.43 -17.54 11.55
C ASN A 45 15.71 -16.68 11.67
N PHE A 46 15.66 -15.62 12.48
CA PHE A 46 16.86 -14.83 12.74
C PHE A 46 17.96 -15.71 13.34
N SER A 47 19.20 -15.57 12.85
CA SER A 47 20.36 -16.28 13.40
C SER A 47 20.75 -15.78 14.79
N GLN A 48 20.28 -14.59 15.19
CA GLN A 48 20.58 -13.93 16.45
C GLN A 48 19.34 -13.20 17.00
N SER A 49 19.22 -13.08 18.32
CA SER A 49 18.15 -12.25 18.93
C SER A 49 18.53 -10.78 18.92
N PRO A 50 17.58 -9.85 18.69
CA PRO A 50 17.85 -8.43 18.80
C PRO A 50 18.10 -8.02 20.26
N LEU A 51 18.99 -7.05 20.47
CA LEU A 51 19.20 -6.41 21.77
C LEU A 51 18.08 -5.44 22.11
N ASN A 52 17.65 -4.65 21.13
CA ASN A 52 16.56 -3.70 21.23
C ASN A 52 15.65 -3.83 20.02
N VAL A 53 14.38 -3.54 20.23
CA VAL A 53 13.38 -3.51 19.16
C VAL A 53 12.57 -2.22 19.25
N GLY A 54 12.14 -1.72 18.11
CA GLY A 54 11.25 -0.57 17.99
C GLY A 54 10.18 -0.84 16.96
N THR A 55 8.97 -0.33 17.18
CA THR A 55 7.88 -0.39 16.21
C THR A 55 7.20 0.96 16.11
N GLY A 56 6.61 1.25 14.95
CA GLY A 56 5.87 2.47 14.71
C GLY A 56 4.73 2.25 13.72
N THR A 57 3.63 2.95 13.92
CA THR A 57 2.49 2.95 13.02
C THR A 57 1.93 4.35 12.86
N ASN A 58 1.45 4.68 11.67
CA ASN A 58 0.76 5.93 11.39
C ASN A 58 -0.37 5.67 10.40
N VAL A 59 -1.48 6.39 10.56
CA VAL A 59 -2.62 6.33 9.65
C VAL A 59 -3.17 7.74 9.44
N ASN A 60 -3.60 8.03 8.22
CA ASN A 60 -4.22 9.29 7.85
C ASN A 60 -5.39 9.00 6.89
N THR A 61 -6.54 9.65 7.13
CA THR A 61 -7.71 9.48 6.27
C THR A 61 -8.39 10.83 6.02
N LEU A 62 -8.96 10.97 4.82
CA LEU A 62 -9.77 12.09 4.40
C LEU A 62 -10.96 11.56 3.59
N ALA A 63 -12.15 12.03 3.94
CA ALA A 63 -13.39 11.79 3.22
C ALA A 63 -14.11 13.14 3.09
N GLN A 64 -14.24 13.64 1.86
CA GLN A 64 -14.77 14.97 1.59
C GLN A 64 -15.74 14.95 0.40
N GLY A 65 -16.82 15.71 0.51
CA GLY A 65 -17.88 15.79 -0.50
C GLY A 65 -18.76 14.53 -0.54
N GLY A 66 -19.69 14.49 -1.50
CA GLY A 66 -20.38 13.31 -2.02
C GLY A 66 -20.67 12.15 -1.06
N ILE A 67 -20.65 10.93 -1.60
CA ILE A 67 -20.72 9.69 -0.82
C ILE A 67 -19.34 9.06 -0.93
N VAL A 68 -18.56 9.11 0.15
CA VAL A 68 -17.19 8.59 0.15
C VAL A 68 -16.77 8.07 1.51
N GLN A 69 -15.97 7.02 1.49
CA GLN A 69 -15.39 6.38 2.66
C GLN A 69 -13.90 6.16 2.43
N ALA A 70 -13.09 6.39 3.46
CA ALA A 70 -11.66 6.11 3.45
C ALA A 70 -11.27 5.43 4.77
N GLN A 71 -10.49 4.35 4.70
CA GLN A 71 -10.04 3.57 5.84
C GLN A 71 -8.55 3.26 5.74
N ALA A 72 -7.84 3.36 6.85
CA ALA A 72 -6.44 3.02 6.95
C ALA A 72 -6.18 2.21 8.23
N THR A 73 -5.39 1.16 8.13
CA THR A 73 -4.97 0.30 9.24
C THR A 73 -3.47 0.07 9.18
N ALA A 74 -2.79 0.19 10.32
CA ALA A 74 -1.39 -0.14 10.46
C ALA A 74 -1.15 -0.95 11.74
N GLN A 75 -0.33 -2.00 11.65
CA GLN A 75 0.07 -2.83 12.78
C GLN A 75 1.55 -3.16 12.69
N ALA A 76 2.25 -3.22 13.81
CA ALA A 76 3.66 -3.60 13.87
C ALA A 76 4.01 -4.23 15.22
N PHE A 77 4.74 -5.34 15.20
CA PHE A 77 5.30 -5.97 16.39
C PHE A 77 6.68 -6.58 16.11
N PHE A 78 7.50 -6.68 17.16
CA PHE A 78 8.77 -7.39 17.14
C PHE A 78 8.95 -8.11 18.48
N VAL A 79 8.94 -9.44 18.43
CA VAL A 79 9.21 -10.32 19.57
C VAL A 79 10.71 -10.64 19.60
N ILE A 80 11.34 -10.58 20.78
CA ILE A 80 12.79 -10.81 20.95
C ILE A 80 13.13 -12.31 21.05
N ASN A 81 12.28 -13.11 21.70
CA ASN A 81 12.55 -14.52 21.97
C ASN A 81 11.30 -15.42 21.87
N PRO A 82 11.21 -16.30 20.85
CA PRO A 82 12.10 -16.35 19.69
C PRO A 82 11.93 -15.10 18.81
N PRO A 83 12.99 -14.65 18.11
CA PRO A 83 12.96 -13.44 17.31
C PRO A 83 12.02 -13.58 16.10
N VAL A 84 10.98 -12.76 16.06
CA VAL A 84 10.01 -12.65 14.96
C VAL A 84 9.54 -11.21 14.88
N ALA A 85 9.49 -10.64 13.67
CA ALA A 85 8.95 -9.31 13.44
C ALA A 85 7.90 -9.35 12.34
N PHE A 86 6.86 -8.55 12.49
CA PHE A 86 5.78 -8.45 11.51
C PHE A 86 5.18 -7.06 11.53
N ASN A 87 4.78 -6.61 10.36
CA ASN A 87 3.96 -5.43 10.23
C ASN A 87 3.09 -5.47 8.98
N LEU A 88 1.98 -4.75 9.08
CA LEU A 88 0.86 -4.72 8.15
C LEU A 88 0.44 -3.26 7.95
N SER A 89 0.11 -2.93 6.71
CA SER A 89 -0.34 -1.60 6.31
C SER A 89 -1.43 -1.80 5.25
N LEU A 90 -2.66 -1.37 5.56
CA LEU A 90 -3.85 -1.54 4.72
C LEU A 90 -4.48 -0.17 4.50
N THR A 91 -4.93 0.11 3.28
CA THR A 91 -5.69 1.31 2.93
C THR A 91 -6.79 0.97 1.95
N GLU A 92 -7.96 1.57 2.13
CA GLU A 92 -9.11 1.41 1.26
C GLU A 92 -9.83 2.75 1.10
N ALA A 93 -10.31 3.04 -0.10
CA ALA A 93 -11.14 4.20 -0.38
C ALA A 93 -12.24 3.83 -1.37
N ILE A 94 -13.48 4.25 -1.08
CA ILE A 94 -14.67 3.94 -1.88
C ILE A 94 -15.46 5.22 -2.08
N GLY A 95 -15.81 5.53 -3.32
CA GLY A 95 -16.63 6.68 -3.69
C GLY A 95 -17.85 6.28 -4.50
N GLN A 96 -18.93 7.03 -4.38
CA GLN A 96 -20.15 6.85 -5.17
C GLN A 96 -20.72 8.19 -5.63
N GLY A 97 -21.17 8.24 -6.88
CA GLY A 97 -21.81 9.39 -7.47
C GLY A 97 -20.81 10.41 -7.99
N ARG A 98 -20.83 11.63 -7.46
CA ARG A 98 -20.03 12.77 -7.93
C ARG A 98 -19.56 13.60 -6.75
N ASP A 99 -18.64 14.52 -7.01
CA ASP A 99 -18.15 15.48 -6.02
C ASP A 99 -17.63 14.80 -4.75
N TYR A 100 -16.63 13.93 -4.89
CA TYR A 100 -16.02 13.28 -3.74
C TYR A 100 -14.51 13.18 -3.85
N LEU A 101 -13.87 13.14 -2.68
CA LEU A 101 -12.46 12.80 -2.49
C LEU A 101 -12.34 11.87 -1.28
N GLY A 102 -11.82 10.67 -1.54
CA GLY A 102 -11.44 9.71 -0.51
C GLY A 102 -9.94 9.49 -0.57
N LEU A 103 -9.26 9.60 0.56
CA LEU A 103 -7.83 9.34 0.69
C LEU A 103 -7.59 8.57 1.99
N ALA A 104 -6.86 7.48 1.89
CA ALA A 104 -6.37 6.70 3.01
C ALA A 104 -4.86 6.47 2.83
N GLU A 105 -4.09 6.69 3.89
CA GLU A 105 -2.65 6.49 3.95
C GLU A 105 -2.31 5.74 5.24
N SER A 106 -1.41 4.76 5.16
CA SER A 106 -0.88 4.07 6.33
C SER A 106 0.62 3.83 6.21
N GLU A 107 1.30 3.86 7.35
CA GLU A 107 2.71 3.52 7.51
C GLU A 107 2.85 2.52 8.65
N ALA A 108 3.69 1.51 8.46
CA ALA A 108 4.12 0.62 9.55
C ALA A 108 5.63 0.39 9.48
N ARG A 109 6.27 0.29 10.65
CA ARG A 109 7.73 0.20 10.77
C ARG A 109 8.11 -0.80 11.85
N VAL A 110 9.14 -1.61 11.58
CA VAL A 110 9.87 -2.37 12.61
C VAL A 110 11.37 -2.07 12.57
N ILE A 111 12.00 -2.04 13.73
CA ILE A 111 13.43 -1.81 13.91
C ILE A 111 13.97 -2.87 14.86
N GLY A 112 15.09 -3.49 14.52
CA GLY A 112 15.82 -4.40 15.40
C GLY A 112 17.30 -4.08 15.41
N ASP A 113 17.86 -3.92 16.62
CA ASP A 113 19.30 -3.77 16.82
C ASP A 113 19.93 -5.11 17.17
N PHE A 114 21.04 -5.47 16.51
CA PHE A 114 21.76 -6.73 16.71
C PHE A 114 23.24 -6.49 16.92
N VAL A 115 23.89 -7.40 17.62
CA VAL A 115 25.36 -7.42 17.77
C VAL A 115 25.85 -8.75 17.26
N VAL A 116 26.59 -8.70 16.16
CA VAL A 116 27.17 -9.86 15.50
C VAL A 116 28.62 -10.00 15.95
N GLU A 117 28.96 -11.13 16.55
CA GLU A 117 30.34 -11.38 16.97
C GLU A 117 31.25 -11.66 15.76
N ALA A 118 32.55 -11.46 15.94
CA ALA A 118 33.53 -11.68 14.88
C ALA A 118 33.49 -13.13 14.37
N SER A 119 33.70 -13.30 13.05
CA SER A 119 33.67 -14.58 12.35
C SER A 119 32.34 -15.34 12.47
N THR A 120 31.21 -14.61 12.46
CA THR A 120 29.86 -15.19 12.50
C THR A 120 28.95 -14.63 11.40
N SER A 121 27.93 -15.39 11.01
CA SER A 121 26.92 -14.95 10.04
C SER A 121 25.70 -14.35 10.73
N PHE A 122 25.18 -13.27 10.14
CA PHE A 122 23.84 -12.76 10.40
C PHE A 122 22.90 -13.19 9.28
N ALA A 123 21.75 -13.75 9.64
CA ALA A 123 20.77 -14.20 8.68
C ALA A 123 19.35 -14.09 9.21
N PHE A 124 18.39 -13.99 8.30
CA PHE A 124 16.96 -14.11 8.56
C PHE A 124 16.23 -14.49 7.27
N ASP A 125 15.04 -15.08 7.44
CA ASP A 125 14.09 -15.28 6.35
C ASP A 125 13.05 -14.16 6.38
N PHE A 126 12.49 -13.82 5.22
CA PHE A 126 11.39 -12.86 5.13
C PHE A 126 10.32 -13.30 4.14
N THR A 127 9.09 -12.87 4.41
CA THR A 127 7.95 -12.95 3.47
C THR A 127 7.35 -11.56 3.32
N ALA A 128 7.31 -11.05 2.09
CA ALA A 128 6.71 -9.77 1.75
C ALA A 128 5.55 -9.98 0.77
N ALA A 129 4.42 -9.31 1.01
CA ALA A 129 3.26 -9.37 0.14
C ALA A 129 2.71 -7.96 -0.11
N LEU A 130 2.49 -7.62 -1.38
CA LEU A 130 1.86 -6.37 -1.82
C LEU A 130 0.68 -6.72 -2.73
N ASP A 131 -0.49 -6.14 -2.44
CA ASP A 131 -1.72 -6.32 -3.21
C ASP A 131 -2.36 -4.94 -3.42
N LEU A 132 -2.50 -4.55 -4.69
CA LEU A 132 -3.06 -3.27 -5.13
C LEU A 132 -4.25 -3.55 -6.03
N ASN A 133 -5.35 -2.81 -5.83
CA ASN A 133 -6.52 -2.88 -6.71
C ASN A 133 -7.10 -1.49 -6.94
N THR A 134 -7.59 -1.23 -8.15
CA THR A 134 -8.39 -0.06 -8.48
C THR A 134 -9.61 -0.49 -9.29
N PHE A 135 -10.71 0.25 -9.15
CA PHE A 135 -11.89 0.10 -9.97
C PHE A 135 -12.60 1.44 -10.17
N ILE A 136 -13.07 1.67 -11.39
CA ILE A 136 -13.92 2.81 -11.75
C ILE A 136 -15.04 2.38 -12.71
N GLU A 137 -16.19 3.03 -12.68
CA GLU A 137 -17.30 2.76 -13.61
C GLU A 137 -17.36 3.75 -14.76
N ASN A 138 -16.98 5.01 -14.52
CA ASN A 138 -17.07 6.11 -15.46
C ASN A 138 -15.71 6.79 -15.69
N PRO A 139 -14.84 6.21 -16.55
CA PRO A 139 -13.48 6.71 -16.80
C PRO A 139 -13.33 8.20 -17.14
N PRO A 140 -14.26 8.84 -17.88
CA PRO A 140 -14.16 10.27 -18.14
C PRO A 140 -14.29 11.18 -16.90
N ALA A 141 -14.81 10.68 -15.77
CA ALA A 141 -15.08 11.48 -14.58
C ALA A 141 -14.42 10.92 -13.32
N GLU A 142 -14.04 9.65 -13.29
CA GLU A 142 -13.61 8.97 -12.08
C GLU A 142 -12.12 8.66 -12.12
N ASN A 143 -11.47 8.80 -10.96
CA ASN A 143 -10.09 8.39 -10.77
C ASN A 143 -9.95 7.54 -9.51
N ALA A 144 -9.24 6.42 -9.63
CA ALA A 144 -8.82 5.59 -8.52
C ALA A 144 -7.30 5.37 -8.59
N ARG A 145 -6.65 5.45 -7.43
CA ARG A 145 -5.20 5.23 -7.29
C ARG A 145 -4.89 4.38 -6.08
N ALA A 146 -4.00 3.40 -6.27
CA ALA A 146 -3.48 2.56 -5.20
C ALA A 146 -1.96 2.51 -5.31
N ALA A 147 -1.24 2.76 -4.23
CA ALA A 147 0.21 2.69 -4.22
C ALA A 147 0.71 2.08 -2.91
N GLY A 148 1.78 1.28 -3.01
CA GLY A 148 2.41 0.70 -1.83
C GLY A 148 3.91 0.53 -2.01
N ASP A 149 4.63 0.70 -0.91
CA ASP A 149 6.07 0.45 -0.80
C ASP A 149 6.32 -0.44 0.41
N ILE A 150 7.14 -1.47 0.21
CA ILE A 150 7.65 -2.35 1.24
C ILE A 150 9.16 -2.39 1.10
N SER A 151 9.89 -1.96 2.12
CA SER A 151 11.34 -1.95 2.05
C SER A 151 12.00 -2.27 3.39
N PHE A 152 13.14 -2.93 3.32
CA PHE A 152 14.04 -3.03 4.47
C PHE A 152 15.48 -2.71 4.10
N VAL A 153 16.22 -2.27 5.10
CA VAL A 153 17.64 -1.96 5.03
C VAL A 153 18.33 -2.59 6.23
N LEU A 154 19.48 -3.23 5.98
CA LEU A 154 20.43 -3.62 7.00
C LEU A 154 21.54 -2.58 7.05
N PHE A 155 21.65 -1.88 8.17
CA PHE A 155 22.61 -0.81 8.39
C PHE A 155 23.69 -1.24 9.39
N ASP A 156 24.95 -1.04 9.04
CA ASP A 156 26.08 -1.23 9.93
C ASP A 156 26.33 0.06 10.71
N ARG A 157 26.08 0.02 12.02
CA ARG A 157 26.28 1.17 12.92
C ARG A 157 27.74 1.40 13.26
N THR A 158 28.59 0.38 13.12
CA THR A 158 30.03 0.44 13.36
C THR A 158 30.71 1.27 12.29
N ASN A 159 30.41 0.97 11.02
CA ASN A 159 31.01 1.60 9.84
C ASN A 159 30.12 2.68 9.19
N GLN A 160 28.89 2.86 9.68
CA GLN A 160 27.92 3.86 9.23
C GLN A 160 27.54 3.75 7.76
N ASN A 161 27.26 2.54 7.28
CA ASN A 161 26.88 2.30 5.90
C ASN A 161 25.72 1.30 5.76
N VAL A 162 24.98 1.45 4.67
CA VAL A 162 23.97 0.45 4.25
C VAL A 162 24.70 -0.75 3.69
N LEU A 163 24.41 -1.92 4.24
CA LEU A 163 25.01 -3.18 3.83
C LEU A 163 24.18 -3.85 2.74
N ASP A 164 22.88 -3.97 2.99
CA ASP A 164 21.95 -4.77 2.19
C ASP A 164 20.56 -4.13 2.26
N PHE A 165 19.77 -4.34 1.21
CA PHE A 165 18.41 -3.80 1.12
C PHE A 165 17.51 -4.70 0.27
N PHE A 166 16.21 -4.48 0.44
CA PHE A 166 15.11 -5.00 -0.36
C PHE A 166 14.06 -3.90 -0.53
N SER A 167 13.42 -3.83 -1.69
CA SER A 167 12.30 -2.95 -1.98
C SER A 167 11.32 -3.63 -2.93
N LEU A 168 10.03 -3.53 -2.62
CA LEU A 168 8.90 -3.91 -3.44
C LEU A 168 7.93 -2.73 -3.48
N THR A 169 7.76 -2.15 -4.65
CA THR A 169 6.97 -0.94 -4.85
C THR A 169 5.96 -1.17 -5.97
N GLY A 170 4.74 -0.71 -5.79
CA GLY A 170 3.72 -0.74 -6.83
C GLY A 170 2.87 0.52 -6.84
N ASN A 171 2.34 0.85 -8.00
CA ASN A 171 1.46 1.97 -8.23
C ASN A 171 0.42 1.58 -9.31
N LEU A 172 -0.83 1.93 -9.06
CA LEU A 172 -1.95 1.85 -9.99
C LEU A 172 -2.63 3.21 -10.08
N THR A 173 -2.97 3.62 -11.28
CA THR A 173 -3.74 4.82 -11.59
C THR A 173 -4.62 4.57 -12.79
N THR A 174 -5.93 4.65 -12.58
CA THR A 174 -6.89 4.51 -13.69
C THR A 174 -6.85 5.69 -14.66
N GLU A 175 -6.11 6.75 -14.32
CA GLU A 175 -5.80 7.88 -15.20
C GLU A 175 -4.31 7.86 -15.58
N GLY A 176 -4.03 7.71 -16.88
CA GLY A 176 -2.67 7.71 -17.44
C GLY A 176 -2.00 6.33 -17.48
N ASP A 177 -0.71 6.30 -17.81
CA ASP A 177 0.07 5.06 -18.04
C ASP A 177 1.21 4.90 -17.00
N ASN A 178 0.98 5.26 -15.73
CA ASN A 178 2.00 5.20 -14.67
C ASN A 178 1.86 3.96 -13.78
N ASP A 179 1.26 2.89 -14.31
CA ASP A 179 1.09 1.63 -13.59
C ASP A 179 2.37 0.82 -13.61
N PHE A 180 2.77 0.34 -12.43
CA PHE A 180 3.90 -0.57 -12.32
C PHE A 180 3.84 -1.40 -11.04
N ILE A 181 4.58 -2.49 -11.07
CA ILE A 181 5.05 -3.18 -9.89
C ILE A 181 6.51 -3.56 -10.12
N ALA A 182 7.36 -3.15 -9.19
CA ALA A 182 8.80 -3.19 -9.32
C ALA A 182 9.41 -3.74 -8.04
N LEU A 183 10.53 -4.43 -8.22
CA LEU A 183 11.25 -5.07 -7.14
C LEU A 183 12.75 -4.80 -7.31
N GLN A 184 13.42 -4.56 -6.19
CA GLN A 184 14.86 -4.35 -6.13
C GLN A 184 15.45 -5.00 -4.88
N LYS A 185 16.70 -5.43 -4.97
CA LYS A 185 17.41 -6.04 -3.84
C LYS A 185 18.93 -5.88 -4.00
N SER A 186 19.62 -6.00 -2.88
CA SER A 186 21.08 -6.22 -2.84
C SER A 186 21.46 -7.68 -3.17
N ASP A 187 22.76 -7.93 -3.32
CA ASP A 187 23.28 -9.24 -3.73
C ASP A 187 23.09 -10.33 -2.65
N ASN A 188 23.19 -9.98 -1.36
CA ASN A 188 23.05 -10.94 -0.26
C ASN A 188 21.60 -11.29 0.09
N VAL A 189 20.64 -10.69 -0.61
CA VAL A 189 19.22 -11.06 -0.50
C VAL A 189 18.92 -12.09 -1.58
N ALA A 190 18.45 -13.27 -1.19
CA ALA A 190 18.01 -14.32 -2.10
C ALA A 190 16.49 -14.43 -2.11
N PHE A 191 15.91 -14.77 -3.26
CA PHE A 191 14.50 -15.11 -3.36
C PHE A 191 14.34 -16.60 -3.58
N ASN A 192 13.54 -17.21 -2.74
CA ASN A 192 13.17 -18.61 -2.81
C ASN A 192 11.85 -18.77 -3.57
N VAL A 193 10.93 -17.82 -3.39
CA VAL A 193 9.66 -17.73 -4.12
C VAL A 193 9.46 -16.29 -4.58
N LEU A 194 9.09 -16.13 -5.84
CA LEU A 194 8.63 -14.88 -6.42
C LEU A 194 7.39 -15.19 -7.25
N ALA A 195 6.23 -14.68 -6.81
CA ALA A 195 5.00 -14.70 -7.58
C ALA A 195 4.57 -13.25 -7.81
N GLN A 196 4.35 -12.88 -9.06
CA GLN A 196 3.93 -11.54 -9.45
C GLN A 196 2.86 -11.69 -10.53
N ASP A 197 1.78 -10.94 -10.39
CA ASP A 197 0.68 -10.89 -11.35
C ASP A 197 0.13 -9.46 -11.41
N SER A 198 -0.29 -9.03 -12.60
CA SER A 198 -0.77 -7.67 -12.81
C SER A 198 -1.65 -7.56 -14.03
N GLN A 199 -2.66 -6.71 -13.93
CA GLN A 199 -3.45 -6.23 -15.05
C GLN A 199 -3.53 -4.71 -14.97
N PHE A 200 -3.07 -4.04 -16.03
CA PHE A 200 -3.06 -2.59 -16.14
C PHE A 200 -4.03 -2.12 -17.22
N GLY A 201 -4.57 -0.91 -17.02
CA GLY A 201 -5.54 -0.29 -17.89
C GLY A 201 -6.97 -0.85 -17.79
N GLY A 202 -7.89 -0.11 -18.38
CA GLY A 202 -9.33 -0.40 -18.34
C GLY A 202 -9.98 0.16 -17.07
N ASN A 203 -11.10 -0.46 -16.68
CA ASN A 203 -11.88 -0.01 -15.52
C ASN A 203 -11.47 -0.72 -14.22
N PHE A 204 -10.69 -1.79 -14.32
CA PHE A 204 -10.24 -2.60 -13.18
C PHE A 204 -8.77 -2.96 -13.39
N GLU A 205 -7.94 -2.57 -12.44
CA GLU A 205 -6.51 -2.82 -12.46
C GLU A 205 -6.10 -3.49 -11.16
N PHE A 206 -5.10 -4.36 -11.23
CA PHE A 206 -4.51 -4.97 -10.06
C PHE A 206 -3.01 -5.17 -10.24
N ALA A 207 -2.28 -5.18 -9.13
CA ALA A 207 -0.88 -5.55 -9.08
C ALA A 207 -0.59 -6.27 -7.77
N ASN A 208 -0.15 -7.52 -7.91
CA ASN A 208 0.09 -8.44 -6.81
C ASN A 208 1.53 -8.94 -6.85
N ALA A 209 2.19 -8.96 -5.70
CA ALA A 209 3.47 -9.62 -5.53
C ALA A 209 3.56 -10.34 -4.18
N LEU A 210 4.11 -11.55 -4.22
CA LEU A 210 4.51 -12.32 -3.05
C LEU A 210 5.97 -12.72 -3.23
N VAL A 211 6.79 -12.34 -2.25
CA VAL A 211 8.21 -12.65 -2.19
C VAL A 211 8.47 -13.43 -0.92
N GLN A 212 9.06 -14.61 -1.03
CA GLN A 212 9.70 -15.30 0.09
C GLN A 212 11.19 -15.36 -0.17
N GLY A 213 11.98 -14.89 0.77
CA GLY A 213 13.41 -14.77 0.60
C GLY A 213 14.17 -14.92 1.90
N SER A 214 15.47 -14.76 1.79
CA SER A 214 16.38 -14.75 2.92
C SER A 214 17.49 -13.73 2.70
N LEU A 215 18.10 -13.30 3.78
CA LEU A 215 19.35 -12.56 3.78
C LEU A 215 20.35 -13.36 4.61
N GLU A 216 21.58 -13.49 4.10
CA GLU A 216 22.70 -14.02 4.88
C GLU A 216 23.98 -13.22 4.57
N ARG A 217 24.69 -12.81 5.62
CA ARG A 217 25.98 -12.13 5.50
C ARG A 217 26.96 -12.61 6.57
N PHE A 218 28.19 -12.90 6.16
CA PHE A 218 29.31 -13.21 7.06
C PHE A 218 30.04 -11.94 7.52
N PHE A 219 30.37 -11.86 8.80
CA PHE A 219 31.10 -10.74 9.40
C PHE A 219 32.44 -11.21 9.96
N ALA A 220 33.55 -10.72 9.37
CA ALA A 220 34.89 -11.04 9.86
C ALA A 220 35.19 -10.39 11.22
N ASN A 221 34.63 -9.21 11.48
CA ASN A 221 34.80 -8.44 12.71
C ASN A 221 33.47 -8.31 13.45
N LYS A 222 33.54 -8.05 14.76
CA LYS A 222 32.36 -7.71 15.55
C LYS A 222 31.68 -6.48 14.96
N THR A 223 30.37 -6.55 14.75
CA THR A 223 29.60 -5.52 14.04
C THR A 223 28.25 -5.29 14.72
N ASP A 224 27.93 -4.02 14.98
CA ASP A 224 26.62 -3.59 15.44
C ASP A 224 25.73 -3.31 14.24
N LEU A 225 24.58 -3.98 14.15
CA LEU A 225 23.64 -3.88 13.04
C LEU A 225 22.31 -3.29 13.50
N THR A 226 21.65 -2.57 12.60
CA THR A 226 20.23 -2.24 12.70
C THR A 226 19.51 -2.70 11.45
N LEU A 227 18.50 -3.55 11.62
CA LEU A 227 17.50 -3.82 10.60
C LEU A 227 16.40 -2.77 10.73
N ILE A 228 16.16 -2.03 9.66
CA ILE A 228 15.07 -1.04 9.56
C ILE A 228 14.17 -1.52 8.45
N GLU A 229 12.90 -1.70 8.74
CA GLU A 229 11.88 -2.00 7.75
C GLU A 229 10.78 -0.95 7.82
N VAL A 230 10.31 -0.52 6.66
CA VAL A 230 9.27 0.49 6.50
C VAL A 230 8.30 0.01 5.42
N LYS A 231 7.02 0.27 5.67
CA LYS A 231 5.96 0.14 4.69
C LYS A 231 5.12 1.39 4.63
N THR A 232 4.69 1.75 3.44
CA THR A 232 3.68 2.79 3.22
C THR A 232 2.65 2.31 2.22
N ASN A 233 1.38 2.54 2.48
CA ASN A 233 0.29 2.25 1.55
C ASN A 233 -0.62 3.47 1.41
N LYS A 234 -1.21 3.60 0.22
CA LYS A 234 -2.12 4.68 -0.14
C LYS A 234 -3.24 4.16 -1.02
N ALA A 235 -4.46 4.56 -0.70
CA ALA A 235 -5.63 4.41 -1.55
C ALA A 235 -6.31 5.77 -1.73
N GLN A 236 -6.68 6.10 -2.96
CA GLN A 236 -7.35 7.36 -3.28
C GLN A 236 -8.43 7.14 -4.33
N VAL A 237 -9.57 7.79 -4.13
CA VAL A 237 -10.67 7.85 -5.10
C VAL A 237 -11.17 9.29 -5.24
N GLN A 238 -11.56 9.67 -6.46
CA GLN A 238 -12.06 11.01 -6.73
C GLN A 238 -13.05 11.05 -7.89
N ALA A 239 -14.05 11.93 -7.78
CA ALA A 239 -14.90 12.36 -8.90
C ALA A 239 -15.20 13.87 -8.80
N PRO A 240 -15.24 14.62 -9.92
CA PRO A 240 -15.41 16.07 -9.92
C PRO A 240 -16.84 16.50 -9.59
N GLU A 241 -16.98 17.77 -9.17
CA GLU A 241 -18.25 18.46 -9.06
C GLU A 241 -18.96 18.59 -10.42
N PRO A 242 -20.30 18.46 -10.48
CA PRO A 242 -21.06 18.79 -11.68
C PRO A 242 -20.91 20.27 -12.06
N SER A 243 -20.50 20.57 -13.30
CA SER A 243 -20.30 21.94 -13.81
C SER A 243 -21.59 22.74 -14.08
N THR A 244 -22.74 22.35 -13.50
CA THR A 244 -24.06 22.95 -13.78
C THR A 244 -24.20 24.40 -13.31
N THR A 245 -23.30 24.91 -12.48
CA THR A 245 -23.27 26.30 -12.02
C THR A 245 -22.91 27.30 -13.12
N LEU A 246 -22.09 26.94 -14.11
CA LEU A 246 -21.72 27.83 -15.24
C LEU A 246 -22.83 27.95 -16.29
N ALA A 247 -23.61 26.90 -16.50
CA ALA A 247 -24.72 26.89 -17.47
C ALA A 247 -25.87 27.82 -17.05
N LEU A 248 -26.10 28.00 -15.75
CA LEU A 248 -27.17 28.86 -15.24
C LEU A 248 -26.91 30.35 -15.52
N PHE A 249 -25.65 30.79 -15.45
CA PHE A 249 -25.28 32.18 -15.76
C PHE A 249 -25.37 32.51 -17.25
N LEU A 250 -25.07 31.54 -18.13
CA LEU A 250 -25.19 31.74 -19.58
C LEU A 250 -26.65 31.68 -20.06
N GLY A 251 -27.52 30.92 -19.37
CA GLY A 251 -28.96 30.83 -19.71
C GLY A 251 -29.77 32.09 -19.38
N CYS A 252 -29.46 32.78 -18.27
CA CYS A 252 -30.17 34.00 -17.88
C CYS A 252 -29.78 35.23 -18.73
N GLY A 253 -28.58 35.25 -19.33
CA GLY A 253 -28.11 36.37 -20.16
C GLY A 253 -28.85 36.52 -21.51
N VAL A 254 -29.38 35.43 -22.05
CA VAL A 254 -30.01 35.44 -23.40
C VAL A 254 -31.49 35.85 -23.34
N VAL A 255 -32.17 35.68 -22.21
CA VAL A 255 -33.59 36.06 -22.06
C VAL A 255 -33.76 37.58 -21.81
N GLY A 256 -32.76 38.27 -21.27
CA GLY A 256 -32.84 39.71 -20.96
C GLY A 256 -32.76 40.66 -22.15
N ILE A 257 -32.18 40.25 -23.29
CA ILE A 257 -31.97 41.15 -24.44
C ILE A 257 -33.18 41.18 -25.39
N ALA A 258 -34.06 40.16 -25.36
CA ALA A 258 -35.24 40.11 -26.23
C ALA A 258 -36.38 41.03 -25.78
N ALA A 259 -36.40 41.49 -24.52
CA ALA A 259 -37.53 42.26 -23.95
C ALA A 259 -37.44 43.78 -24.17
N VAL A 260 -36.33 44.34 -24.67
CA VAL A 260 -36.14 45.81 -24.77
C VAL A 260 -36.40 46.38 -26.18
N ARG A 261 -36.65 45.55 -27.20
CA ARG A 261 -36.98 46.04 -28.55
C ARG A 261 -38.45 45.83 -28.91
N ARG A 262 -39.32 46.72 -28.40
CA ARG A 262 -40.58 47.13 -29.08
C ARG A 262 -41.26 48.28 -28.35
N LYS A 263 -40.95 49.53 -28.74
CA LYS A 263 -41.88 50.68 -28.77
C LYS A 263 -41.39 51.72 -29.78
N LYS A 264 -42.03 51.76 -30.95
CA LYS A 264 -42.28 52.96 -31.77
C LYS A 264 -43.64 52.78 -32.39
#